data_AF-A0A537ZKX7-F1
#
_entry.id   AF-A0A537ZKX7-F1
#
_cell.length_a   1.000
_cell.length_b   1.000
_cell.length_c   1.000
_cell.angle_alpha   90.00
_cell.angle_beta   90.00
_cell.angle_gamma   90.00
#
_symmetry.space_group_name_H-M   'P 1'
#
loop_
_entity.id
_entity.type
_entity.pdbx_description
1 polymer ?
#
loop_
_entity_poly.entity_id
_entity_poly.type
_entity_poly.pdbx_seq_one_letter_code
_entity_poly.pdbx_strand_id
1 'polypeptide(L)' 'MGSGLLTPWHLLILAVVVLLVFGPKRLPELGRSLGSGMRGFKRAIEGDDEGVEAGDEAAGHPAADERARHSP' A
#
# COMPACT_ATOMS: atom_id res chain seq x y z
N MET A 1 16.36 -23.88 -22.00
CA MET A 1 16.78 -23.66 -20.59
C MET A 1 16.49 -22.22 -20.21
N GLY A 2 15.41 -21.99 -19.49
CA GLY A 2 14.90 -20.67 -19.06
C GLY A 2 13.55 -20.99 -18.42
N SER A 3 13.17 -20.53 -17.24
CA SER A 3 13.59 -19.36 -16.47
C SER A 3 13.26 -19.67 -15.00
N GLY A 4 14.28 -19.97 -14.18
CA GLY A 4 14.09 -20.14 -12.73
C GLY A 4 13.66 -18.85 -12.03
N LEU A 5 13.90 -17.69 -12.64
CA LEU A 5 13.70 -16.36 -12.06
C LEU A 5 12.23 -15.92 -11.97
N LEU A 6 11.34 -16.45 -12.82
CA LEU A 6 9.92 -16.10 -12.82
C LEU A 6 9.04 -17.13 -12.12
N THR A 7 9.63 -18.09 -11.41
CA THR A 7 8.82 -19.00 -10.60
C THR A 7 8.20 -18.20 -9.45
N PRO A 8 6.87 -18.33 -9.22
CA PRO A 8 6.17 -17.59 -8.17
C PRO A 8 6.81 -17.71 -6.79
N TRP A 9 7.50 -18.84 -6.54
CA TRP A 9 8.25 -19.10 -5.33
C TRP A 9 9.40 -18.10 -5.07
N HIS A 10 10.16 -17.73 -6.11
CA HIS A 10 11.25 -16.77 -5.98
C HIS A 10 10.73 -15.35 -5.76
N LEU A 11 9.62 -14.98 -6.41
CA LEU A 11 8.96 -13.69 -6.17
C LEU A 11 8.45 -13.57 -4.74
N LEU A 12 7.90 -14.66 -4.17
CA LEU A 12 7.47 -14.67 -2.76
C LEU A 12 8.64 -14.46 -1.81
N ILE A 13 9.77 -15.16 -2.03
CA ILE A 13 10.98 -14.97 -1.22
C ILE A 13 11.51 -13.54 -1.33
N LEU A 14 11.56 -12.99 -2.54
CA LEU A 14 12.00 -11.60 -2.76
C LEU A 14 11.07 -10.61 -2.05
N ALA A 15 9.75 -10.80 -2.15
CA ALA A 15 8.77 -9.98 -1.46
C ALA A 15 8.96 -10.04 0.07
N VAL A 16 9.23 -11.21 0.63
CA VAL A 16 9.53 -11.38 2.06
C VAL A 16 10.80 -10.62 2.45
N VAL A 17 11.87 -10.69 1.65
CA VAL A 17 13.12 -9.95 1.91
C VAL A 17 12.88 -8.44 1.87
N VAL A 18 12.13 -7.94 0.89
CA VAL A 18 11.72 -6.52 0.82
C VAL A 18 10.89 -6.14 2.04
N LEU A 19 9.96 -7.00 2.45
CA LEU A 19 9.12 -6.79 3.64
C LEU A 19 9.92 -6.76 4.93
N LEU A 20 11.02 -7.51 5.03
CA LEU A 20 11.95 -7.50 6.17
C LEU A 20 12.75 -6.19 6.22
N VAL A 21 13.23 -5.70 5.08
CA VAL A 21 14.04 -4.46 5.00
C VAL A 21 13.17 -3.22 5.21
N PHE A 22 12.03 -3.13 4.51
CA PHE A 22 11.13 -1.98 4.59
C PHE A 22 10.11 -2.09 5.74
N GLY A 23 9.81 -3.29 6.19
CA GLY A 23 8.76 -3.57 7.18
C GLY A 23 7.37 -3.71 6.54
N PRO A 24 6.52 -4.62 7.04
CA PRO A 24 5.17 -4.85 6.51
C PRO A 24 4.23 -3.65 6.66
N LYS A 25 4.53 -2.75 7.60
CA LYS A 25 3.74 -1.53 7.84
C LYS A 25 4.03 -0.41 6.83
N ARG A 26 5.23 -0.37 6.23
CA ARG A 26 5.62 0.70 5.31
C ARG A 26 5.20 0.45 3.86
N LEU A 27 5.12 -0.81 3.43
CA LEU A 27 4.62 -1.15 2.10
C LEU A 27 3.19 -0.64 1.80
N PRO A 28 2.18 -0.81 2.68
CA PRO A 28 0.83 -0.28 2.40
C PRO A 28 0.80 1.24 2.38
N GLU A 29 1.59 1.92 3.20
CA GLU A 29 1.70 3.37 3.23
C GLU A 29 2.30 3.93 1.93
N LEU A 30 3.41 3.33 1.48
CA LEU A 30 4.03 3.64 0.18
C LEU A 30 3.12 3.27 -1.00
N GLY A 31 2.42 2.13 -0.92
CA GLY A 31 1.46 1.70 -1.93
C GLY A 31 0.26 2.65 -2.03
N ARG A 32 -0.17 3.25 -0.92
CA ARG A 32 -1.28 4.22 -0.91
C ARG A 32 -0.87 5.53 -1.56
N SER A 33 0.32 6.07 -1.25
CA SER A 33 0.81 7.31 -1.88
C SER A 33 1.07 7.14 -3.38
N LEU A 34 1.72 6.04 -3.76
CA LEU A 34 1.95 5.68 -5.17
C LEU A 34 0.63 5.41 -5.90
N GLY A 35 -0.31 4.72 -5.24
CA GLY A 35 -1.62 4.39 -5.79
C GLY A 35 -2.47 5.62 -6.07
N SER A 36 -2.53 6.57 -5.13
CA SER A 36 -3.23 7.85 -5.33
C SER A 36 -2.62 8.65 -6.48
N GLY A 37 -1.28 8.73 -6.57
CA GLY A 37 -0.59 9.39 -7.68
C GLY A 37 -0.84 8.72 -9.03
N MET A 38 -0.76 7.37 -9.08
CA MET A 38 -1.04 6.59 -10.28
C MET A 38 -2.49 6.73 -10.74
N ARG A 39 -3.44 6.81 -9.79
CA ARG A 39 -4.87 7.00 -10.10
C ARG A 39 -5.13 8.38 -10.69
N GLY A 40 -4.47 9.42 -10.18
CA GLY A 40 -4.52 10.76 -10.77
C GLY A 40 -3.89 10.80 -12.17
N PHE A 41 -2.72 10.17 -12.33
CA PHE A 41 -2.05 10.06 -13.63
C PHE A 41 -2.90 9.32 -14.67
N LYS A 42 -3.53 8.22 -14.27
CA LYS A 42 -4.43 7.45 -15.13
C LYS A 42 -5.63 8.29 -15.58
N ARG A 43 -6.27 9.02 -14.67
CA ARG A 43 -7.40 9.92 -14.99
C ARG A 43 -7.01 11.04 -15.96
N ALA A 44 -5.82 11.63 -15.77
CA ALA A 44 -5.29 12.66 -16.66
C ALA A 44 -5.05 12.14 -18.09
N ILE A 45 -4.66 10.86 -18.23
CA ILE A 45 -4.52 10.21 -19.54
C ILE A 45 -5.89 9.84 -20.15
N GLU A 46 -6.83 9.40 -19.33
CA GLU A 46 -8.17 9.00 -19.77
C GLU A 46 -9.09 10.20 -20.09
N GLY A 47 -8.66 11.44 -19.77
CA GLY A 47 -9.38 12.68 -20.11
C GLY A 47 -10.63 12.92 -19.27
N ASP A 48 -10.73 12.27 -18.10
CA ASP A 48 -11.87 12.34 -17.20
C ASP A 48 -11.60 13.41 -16.12
N ASP A 49 -12.05 14.64 -16.36
CA ASP A 49 -11.89 15.82 -15.48
C ASP A 49 -12.85 15.82 -14.27
N GLU A 50 -13.44 14.68 -13.90
CA GLU A 50 -14.31 14.58 -12.73
C GLU A 50 -13.52 14.30 -11.44
N GLY A 51 -13.25 15.38 -10.71
CA GLY A 51 -13.21 15.41 -9.24
C GLY A 51 -12.05 14.68 -8.57
N VAL A 52 -11.01 15.44 -8.20
CA VAL A 52 -9.95 14.98 -7.27
C VAL A 52 -10.51 14.91 -5.85
N GLU A 53 -11.19 13.82 -5.55
CA GLU A 53 -11.54 13.42 -4.18
C GLU A 53 -11.05 11.97 -3.99
N ALA A 54 -9.76 11.80 -3.68
CA ALA A 54 -9.20 10.48 -3.43
C ALA A 54 -8.03 10.49 -2.46
N GLY A 55 -8.36 10.62 -1.18
CA GLY A 55 -7.83 9.69 -0.19
C GLY A 55 -6.79 10.23 0.77
N ASP A 56 -7.16 11.24 1.55
CA ASP A 56 -6.71 11.30 2.94
C ASP A 56 -7.58 10.34 3.80
N GLU A 57 -7.12 9.95 4.98
CA GLU A 57 -7.87 9.26 6.07
C GLU A 57 -7.86 7.72 6.23
N ALA A 58 -8.19 6.86 5.28
CA ALA A 58 -8.56 5.47 5.67
C ALA A 58 -7.43 4.40 5.67
N ALA A 59 -6.46 4.45 6.61
CA ALA A 59 -5.78 3.26 7.19
C ALA A 59 -4.80 3.59 8.34
N GLY A 60 -5.04 4.68 9.07
CA GLY A 60 -4.21 5.13 10.20
C GLY A 60 -4.97 5.20 11.52
N HIS A 61 -6.02 4.39 11.74
CA HIS A 61 -6.52 4.19 13.10
C HIS A 61 -5.82 2.98 13.72
N PRO A 62 -4.98 3.17 14.75
CA PRO A 62 -4.45 2.05 15.51
C PRO A 62 -5.63 1.35 16.19
N ALA A 63 -5.94 0.15 15.73
CA ALA A 63 -6.94 -0.73 16.31
C ALA A 63 -6.55 -1.29 17.70
N ALA A 64 -5.93 -0.51 18.61
CA ALA A 64 -5.34 -1.09 19.81
C ALA A 64 -5.27 -0.27 21.12
N ASP A 65 -5.61 1.02 21.25
CA ASP A 65 -5.31 1.73 22.51
C ASP A 65 -6.43 2.60 23.14
N GLU A 66 -7.70 2.40 22.79
CA GLU A 66 -8.82 3.13 23.41
C GLU A 66 -9.78 2.21 24.19
N ARG A 67 -9.23 1.22 24.91
CA ARG A 67 -10.02 0.36 25.82
C ARG A 67 -9.48 0.27 27.25
N ALA A 68 -8.45 1.06 27.59
CA ALA A 68 -7.77 0.98 28.87
C ALA A 68 -7.79 2.28 29.72
N ARG A 69 -8.37 3.40 29.23
CA ARG A 69 -8.34 4.69 29.94
C ARG A 69 -9.67 5.23 30.48
N HIS A 70 -10.77 4.49 30.34
CA HIS A 70 -12.04 4.89 30.95
C HIS A 70 -12.72 3.69 31.61
N SER A 71 -12.35 3.43 32.86
CA SER A 71 -13.22 2.74 33.82
C SER A 71 -13.35 3.69 35.02
N PRO A 72 -14.57 4.09 35.38
CA PRO A 72 -14.83 4.95 36.55
C PRO A 72 -14.61 4.22 37.88
#